data_AF-M2B3W3-F1
#
_entry.id   AF-M2B3W3-F1
#
_cell.length_a   1.000
_cell.length_b   1.000
_cell.length_c   1.000
_cell.angle_alpha   90.00
_cell.angle_beta   90.00
_cell.angle_gamma   90.00
#
_symmetry.space_group_name_H-M   'P 1'
#
loop_
_entity.id
_entity.type
_entity.pdbx_description
1 polymer ?
#
loop_
_entity_poly.entity_id
_entity_poly.type
_entity_poly.pdbx_seq_one_letter_code
_entity_poly.pdbx_strand_id
1 'polypeptide(L)'
;MIGYKAFDKDLRCRDMQFEIGKTYRTNAKKEELKLCSGTVIHFCRELHKIEVESPYSLSNSRICEIIATGNVVNDGNKFGTNEILILRELTKEEKKAFCNCNTGDYNTGHHNTGNYNTGYRNTGDYNTGDYNTGNYNTGFFNTVDSKLIMFNKPTNKEIEDIDFPSFLFFDLTVWISSDEATDKEKKEHKQEIETCGGFLKRLEYKKAFRLAWDKAGKKEHEMLLELPNWDNEIFKEISGIDAEAEIAKEEM
;
A
#
# COMPACT_ATOMS: atom_id res chain seq x y z
N MET A 1 9.79 17.79 23.52
CA MET A 1 9.41 16.38 23.28
C MET A 1 8.07 16.34 22.55
N ILE A 2 8.00 15.68 21.39
CA ILE A 2 6.74 15.56 20.61
C ILE A 2 5.83 14.51 21.25
N GLY A 3 4.51 14.73 21.17
CA GLY A 3 3.47 13.78 21.55
C GLY A 3 2.10 14.21 21.05
N TYR A 4 1.06 13.61 21.62
CA TYR A 4 -0.33 13.83 21.27
C TYR A 4 -1.17 14.13 22.51
N LYS A 5 -2.12 15.06 22.38
CA LYS A 5 -3.08 15.35 23.43
C LYS A 5 -4.49 15.34 22.86
N ALA A 6 -5.37 14.62 23.55
CA ALA A 6 -6.79 14.60 23.25
C ALA A 6 -7.53 15.67 24.05
N PHE A 7 -8.56 16.23 23.42
CA PHE A 7 -9.46 17.25 23.96
C PHE A 7 -10.90 16.89 23.64
N ASP A 8 -11.83 17.55 24.33
CA ASP A 8 -13.23 17.54 23.91
C ASP A 8 -13.46 18.35 22.61
N LYS A 9 -14.72 18.49 22.21
CA LYS A 9 -15.11 19.17 20.98
C LYS A 9 -14.74 20.66 20.97
N ASP A 10 -14.57 21.27 22.14
CA ASP A 10 -14.29 22.68 22.33
C ASP A 10 -12.81 22.96 22.63
N LEU A 11 -11.90 21.99 22.41
CA LEU A 11 -10.49 22.06 22.80
C LEU A 11 -10.27 22.31 24.30
N ARG A 12 -11.14 21.75 25.14
CA ARG A 12 -10.97 21.77 26.59
C ARG A 12 -10.44 20.43 27.10
N CYS A 13 -9.67 20.52 28.17
CA CYS A 13 -9.25 19.35 28.93
C CYS A 13 -9.20 19.75 30.40
N ARG A 14 -10.03 19.09 31.24
CA ARG A 14 -10.32 19.52 32.61
C ARG A 14 -10.81 20.97 32.60
N ASP A 15 -10.35 21.79 33.54
CA ASP A 15 -10.77 23.19 33.70
C ASP A 15 -9.97 24.18 32.82
N MET A 16 -9.24 23.67 31.82
CA MET A 16 -8.40 24.48 30.94
C MET A 16 -8.96 24.53 29.52
N GLN A 17 -8.97 25.73 28.95
CA GLN A 17 -9.23 25.99 27.53
C GLN A 17 -7.91 26.09 26.76
N PHE A 18 -7.82 25.36 25.64
CA PHE A 18 -6.66 25.37 24.78
C PHE A 18 -6.99 25.96 23.40
N GLU A 19 -5.94 26.43 22.73
CA GLU A 19 -5.97 26.93 21.36
C GLU A 19 -4.73 26.44 20.61
N ILE A 20 -4.92 26.16 19.33
CA ILE A 20 -3.83 25.72 18.44
C ILE A 20 -2.84 26.88 18.25
N GLY A 21 -1.55 26.55 18.28
CA GLY A 21 -0.44 27.51 18.17
C GLY A 21 -0.02 28.16 19.49
N LYS A 22 -0.71 27.89 20.62
CA LYS A 22 -0.41 28.50 21.92
C LYS A 22 0.35 27.58 22.87
N THR A 23 1.15 28.20 23.73
CA THR A 23 1.92 27.54 24.80
C THR A 23 1.23 27.73 26.15
N TYR A 24 1.14 26.65 26.92
CA TYR A 24 0.51 26.62 28.24
C TYR A 24 1.51 26.11 29.27
N ARG A 25 1.52 26.76 30.44
CA ARG A 25 2.44 26.48 31.53
C ARG A 25 1.67 26.22 32.82
N THR A 26 2.14 25.27 33.60
CA THR A 26 1.81 25.17 35.03
C THR A 26 2.85 25.97 35.82
N ASN A 27 2.45 26.59 36.93
CA ASN A 27 3.38 27.35 37.78
C ASN A 27 4.35 26.46 38.60
N ALA A 28 4.35 25.15 38.36
CA ALA A 28 5.13 24.18 39.13
C ALA A 28 6.59 24.08 38.63
N LYS A 29 7.51 23.99 39.58
CA LYS A 29 8.93 23.71 39.34
C LYS A 29 9.18 22.22 39.11
N LYS A 30 10.37 21.88 38.61
CA LYS A 30 10.73 20.49 38.23
C LYS A 30 10.57 19.51 39.38
N GLU A 31 10.93 19.93 40.59
CA GLU A 31 10.92 19.11 41.80
C GLU A 31 9.50 18.85 42.33
N GLU A 32 8.53 19.66 41.90
CA GLU A 32 7.13 19.61 42.32
C GLU A 32 6.27 18.77 41.38
N LEU A 33 6.82 18.34 40.24
CA LEU A 33 6.06 17.67 39.20
C LEU A 33 5.62 16.27 39.63
N LYS A 34 4.31 16.12 39.79
CA LYS A 34 3.66 14.85 40.07
C LYS A 34 2.65 14.51 38.99
N LEU A 35 2.77 13.32 38.42
CA LEU A 35 1.76 12.78 37.49
C LEU A 35 0.38 12.78 38.13
N CYS A 36 -0.63 13.00 37.29
CA CYS A 36 -2.04 12.95 37.71
C CYS A 36 -2.42 14.02 38.75
N SER A 37 -1.62 15.08 38.87
CA SER A 37 -1.91 16.25 39.70
C SER A 37 -2.18 17.50 38.86
N GLY A 38 -2.39 18.65 39.52
CA GLY A 38 -2.48 19.97 38.87
C GLY A 38 -1.13 20.57 38.48
N THR A 39 -0.01 19.91 38.79
CA THR A 39 1.34 20.40 38.47
C THR A 39 1.79 20.02 37.06
N VAL A 40 1.01 19.23 36.32
CA VAL A 40 1.36 18.77 34.98
C VAL A 40 0.15 18.78 34.05
N ILE A 41 0.43 18.95 32.76
CA ILE A 41 -0.52 18.76 31.66
C ILE A 41 -0.20 17.40 31.03
N HIS A 42 -1.19 16.50 31.03
CA HIS A 42 -1.02 15.16 30.45
C HIS A 42 -1.01 15.19 28.93
N PHE A 43 -0.17 14.32 28.37
CA PHE A 43 -0.13 13.98 26.95
C PHE A 43 0.29 12.51 26.79
N CYS A 44 0.08 11.95 25.60
CA CYS A 44 0.51 10.61 25.21
C CYS A 44 1.71 10.72 24.26
N ARG A 45 2.69 9.83 24.37
CA ARG A 45 3.79 9.77 23.40
C ARG A 45 3.37 9.19 22.07
N GLU A 46 2.48 8.21 22.11
CA GLU A 46 1.97 7.47 20.96
C GLU A 46 0.46 7.70 20.86
N LEU A 47 -0.05 7.87 19.65
CA LEU A 47 -1.45 8.23 19.42
C LEU A 47 -2.43 7.17 19.95
N HIS A 48 -2.11 5.88 19.78
CA HIS A 48 -2.97 4.78 20.22
C HIS A 48 -3.13 4.69 21.75
N LYS A 49 -2.19 5.26 22.52
CA LYS A 49 -2.28 5.29 24.00
C LYS A 49 -3.44 6.16 24.49
N ILE A 50 -3.97 7.06 23.67
CA ILE A 50 -5.16 7.85 24.02
C ILE A 50 -6.37 6.95 24.30
N GLU A 51 -6.55 5.86 23.54
CA GLU A 51 -7.66 4.91 23.71
C GLU A 51 -7.53 4.06 25.00
N VAL A 52 -6.33 4.03 25.60
CA VAL A 52 -6.02 3.16 26.75
C VAL A 52 -5.83 3.96 28.04
N GLU A 53 -5.12 5.09 27.95
CA GLU A 53 -4.60 5.84 29.11
C GLU A 53 -5.37 7.15 29.37
N SER A 54 -6.39 7.46 28.57
CA SER A 54 -7.16 8.70 28.66
C SER A 54 -8.67 8.44 28.60
N PRO A 55 -9.50 9.38 29.08
CA PRO A 55 -10.96 9.29 28.96
C PRO A 55 -11.48 9.67 27.55
N TYR A 56 -10.57 9.91 26.60
CA TYR A 56 -10.88 10.35 25.26
C TYR A 56 -10.71 9.20 24.25
N SER A 57 -11.34 9.33 23.09
CA SER A 57 -11.24 8.35 22.00
C SER A 57 -10.85 9.06 20.71
N LEU A 58 -10.02 8.45 19.87
CA LEU A 58 -9.60 9.00 18.58
C LEU A 58 -10.79 9.30 17.66
N SER A 59 -11.86 8.51 17.77
CA SER A 59 -13.08 8.65 16.96
C SER A 59 -13.91 9.88 17.32
N ASN A 60 -14.04 10.20 18.61
CA ASN A 60 -14.96 11.24 19.09
C ASN A 60 -14.28 12.48 19.69
N SER A 61 -12.96 12.51 19.73
CA SER A 61 -12.18 13.60 20.35
C SER A 61 -11.37 14.38 19.32
N ARG A 62 -11.06 15.63 19.68
CA ARG A 62 -10.11 16.47 18.94
C ARG A 62 -8.72 16.10 19.42
N ILE A 63 -7.84 15.74 18.51
CA ILE A 63 -6.48 15.30 18.86
C ILE A 63 -5.49 16.25 18.26
N CYS A 64 -4.62 16.83 19.09
CA CYS A 64 -3.55 17.68 18.61
C CYS A 64 -2.20 17.01 18.80
N GLU A 65 -1.34 17.23 17.80
CA GLU A 65 0.10 17.09 17.98
C GLU A 65 0.59 18.23 18.86
N ILE A 66 1.46 17.90 19.82
CA ILE A 66 1.95 18.82 20.82
C ILE A 66 3.47 18.72 20.96
N ILE A 67 4.07 19.77 21.52
CA ILE A 67 5.47 19.77 21.94
C ILE A 67 5.51 20.10 23.43
N ALA A 68 5.94 19.14 24.25
CA ALA A 68 6.31 19.41 25.63
C ALA A 68 7.66 20.14 25.64
N THR A 69 7.64 21.45 25.91
CA THR A 69 8.83 22.33 25.95
C THR A 69 9.39 22.48 27.36
N GLY A 70 8.64 22.08 28.38
CA GLY A 70 9.05 22.09 29.78
C GLY A 70 9.69 20.79 30.27
N ASN A 71 9.73 20.65 31.59
CA ASN A 71 10.15 19.43 32.28
C ASN A 71 9.06 18.36 32.16
N VAL A 72 9.48 17.14 31.84
CA VAL A 72 8.59 15.99 31.64
C VAL A 72 8.79 14.97 32.76
N VAL A 73 7.68 14.45 33.30
CA VAL A 73 7.63 13.29 34.19
C VAL A 73 6.81 12.18 33.56
N ASN A 74 7.19 10.92 33.78
CA ASN A 74 6.46 9.76 33.28
C ASN A 74 6.63 8.54 34.20
N ASP A 75 5.72 7.56 34.07
CA ASP A 75 5.76 6.27 34.75
C ASP A 75 5.86 5.09 33.76
N GLY A 76 6.29 5.36 32.52
CA GLY A 76 6.29 4.41 31.40
C GLY A 76 4.99 4.39 30.60
N ASN A 77 3.83 4.65 31.21
CA ASN A 77 2.53 4.61 30.53
C ASN A 77 1.93 6.01 30.32
N LYS A 78 2.11 6.90 31.31
CA LYS A 78 1.54 8.26 31.32
C LYS A 78 2.65 9.30 31.31
N PHE A 79 2.45 10.33 30.50
CA PHE A 79 3.37 11.46 30.41
C PHE A 79 2.70 12.75 30.87
N GLY A 80 3.45 13.57 31.59
CA GLY A 80 3.02 14.89 32.03
C GLY A 80 4.14 15.91 31.88
N THR A 81 3.80 17.12 31.48
CA THR A 81 4.76 18.24 31.36
C THR A 81 4.26 19.47 32.10
N ASN A 82 5.16 20.30 32.61
CA ASN A 82 4.80 21.60 33.18
C ASN A 82 4.67 22.70 32.12
N GLU A 83 5.04 22.42 30.87
CA GLU A 83 4.84 23.34 29.74
C GLU A 83 4.63 22.58 28.43
N ILE A 84 3.60 23.00 27.67
CA ILE A 84 3.17 22.37 26.43
C ILE A 84 2.79 23.40 25.37
N LEU A 85 3.24 23.21 24.15
CA LEU A 85 2.78 23.91 22.95
C LEU A 85 1.79 23.03 22.20
N ILE A 86 0.60 23.56 21.89
CA ILE A 86 -0.37 22.89 21.01
C ILE A 86 0.00 23.22 19.57
N LEU A 87 0.54 22.27 18.81
CA LEU A 87 1.13 22.56 17.50
C LEU A 87 0.07 22.65 16.41
N ARG A 88 -0.70 21.57 16.21
CA ARG A 88 -1.74 21.45 15.18
C ARG A 88 -2.73 20.38 15.57
N GLU A 89 -3.92 20.42 14.97
CA GLU A 89 -4.89 19.32 15.07
C GLU A 89 -4.64 18.27 13.98
N LEU A 90 -4.84 16.99 14.32
CA LEU A 90 -4.77 15.89 13.38
C LEU A 90 -6.04 15.81 12.53
N THR A 91 -5.87 15.49 11.24
CA THR A 91 -6.98 15.26 10.32
C THR A 91 -7.72 13.95 10.64
N LYS A 92 -8.90 13.75 10.02
CA LYS A 92 -9.65 12.49 10.18
C LYS A 92 -8.87 11.31 9.62
N GLU A 93 -8.16 11.52 8.52
CA GLU A 93 -7.33 10.55 7.82
C GLU A 93 -6.13 10.13 8.67
N GLU A 94 -5.44 11.10 9.29
CA GLU A 94 -4.35 10.84 10.23
C GLU A 94 -4.84 10.00 11.42
N LYS A 95 -5.98 10.37 12.04
CA LYS A 95 -6.55 9.60 13.15
C LYS A 95 -6.91 8.17 12.76
N LYS A 96 -7.41 7.95 11.54
CA LYS A 96 -7.76 6.63 11.02
C LYS A 96 -6.52 5.76 10.78
N ALA A 97 -5.45 6.31 10.22
CA ALA A 97 -4.23 5.56 9.93
C ALA A 97 -3.61 4.89 11.18
N PHE A 98 -3.67 5.57 12.34
CA PHE A 98 -3.13 5.04 13.59
C PHE A 98 -4.09 4.12 14.36
N CYS A 99 -5.40 4.23 14.15
CA CYS A 99 -6.41 3.40 14.81
C CYS A 99 -6.48 1.97 14.24
N ASN A 100 -5.72 1.68 13.20
CA ASN A 100 -5.81 0.42 12.51
C ASN A 100 -4.98 -0.71 13.13
N CYS A 101 -4.05 -0.42 14.05
CA CYS A 101 -3.21 -1.46 14.69
C CYS A 101 -2.51 -2.43 13.70
N ASN A 102 -2.27 -1.97 12.46
CA ASN A 102 -1.50 -2.74 11.49
C ASN A 102 0.00 -2.63 11.85
N THR A 103 0.73 -3.72 11.67
CA THR A 103 2.20 -3.80 11.82
C THR A 103 2.79 -4.17 10.48
N GLY A 104 3.74 -3.38 9.97
CA GLY A 104 4.29 -3.47 8.61
C GLY A 104 3.62 -2.50 7.63
N ASP A 105 4.06 -2.53 6.37
CA ASP A 105 3.77 -1.51 5.36
C ASP A 105 2.59 -1.87 4.46
N TYR A 106 1.91 -0.83 3.95
CA TYR A 106 0.85 -0.95 2.94
C TYR A 106 -0.35 -1.83 3.30
N ASN A 107 -0.59 -2.09 4.59
CA ASN A 107 -1.78 -2.79 5.05
C ASN A 107 -3.02 -1.88 5.01
N THR A 108 -4.10 -2.37 4.42
CA THR A 108 -5.43 -1.76 4.44
C THR A 108 -6.36 -2.55 5.37
N GLY A 109 -7.15 -1.87 6.21
CA GLY A 109 -7.99 -2.52 7.23
C GLY A 109 -7.34 -2.48 8.62
N HIS A 110 -7.61 -3.45 9.50
CA HIS A 110 -7.19 -3.40 10.91
C HIS A 110 -6.48 -4.68 11.41
N HIS A 111 -5.55 -4.52 12.35
CA HIS A 111 -4.82 -5.59 13.04
C HIS A 111 -4.07 -6.57 12.14
N ASN A 112 -3.70 -6.16 10.93
CA ASN A 112 -2.87 -6.98 10.06
C ASN A 112 -1.41 -6.91 10.50
N THR A 113 -0.70 -8.03 10.44
CA THR A 113 0.73 -8.14 10.73
C THR A 113 1.45 -8.67 9.48
N GLY A 114 2.43 -7.93 8.99
CA GLY A 114 3.11 -8.19 7.71
C GLY A 114 2.87 -7.02 6.75
N ASN A 115 2.97 -7.24 5.45
CA ASN A 115 2.89 -6.20 4.44
C ASN A 115 1.78 -6.49 3.43
N TYR A 116 1.21 -5.43 2.85
CA TYR A 116 0.25 -5.52 1.75
C TYR A 116 -1.02 -6.35 2.04
N ASN A 117 -1.42 -6.50 3.30
CA ASN A 117 -2.66 -7.20 3.64
C ASN A 117 -3.87 -6.26 3.53
N THR A 118 -4.99 -6.78 3.04
CA THR A 118 -6.28 -6.09 3.01
C THR A 118 -7.30 -6.86 3.84
N GLY A 119 -7.78 -6.26 4.94
CA GLY A 119 -8.84 -6.84 5.80
C GLY A 119 -8.53 -6.78 7.29
N TYR A 120 -8.94 -7.79 8.04
CA TYR A 120 -8.86 -7.86 9.50
C TYR A 120 -8.03 -9.04 10.00
N ARG A 121 -7.02 -8.78 10.85
CA ARG A 121 -6.23 -9.82 11.54
C ARG A 121 -5.58 -10.85 10.62
N ASN A 122 -5.09 -10.43 9.46
CA ASN A 122 -4.19 -11.27 8.68
C ASN A 122 -2.78 -11.24 9.25
N THR A 123 -2.08 -12.38 9.19
CA THR A 123 -0.67 -12.52 9.57
C THR A 123 0.12 -13.14 8.43
N GLY A 124 1.17 -12.45 7.97
CA GLY A 124 1.92 -12.77 6.74
C GLY A 124 1.73 -11.66 5.70
N ASP A 125 2.08 -11.91 4.46
CA ASP A 125 2.11 -10.89 3.40
C ASP A 125 1.07 -11.16 2.30
N TYR A 126 0.57 -10.09 1.68
CA TYR A 126 -0.33 -10.14 0.51
C TYR A 126 -1.65 -10.91 0.71
N ASN A 127 -2.18 -10.97 1.94
CA ASN A 127 -3.50 -11.59 2.17
C ASN A 127 -4.65 -10.61 1.92
N THR A 128 -5.74 -11.11 1.35
CA THR A 128 -7.00 -10.38 1.17
C THR A 128 -8.16 -11.13 1.83
N GLY A 129 -8.91 -10.46 2.70
CA GLY A 129 -9.94 -11.08 3.54
C GLY A 129 -9.55 -11.03 5.01
N ASP A 130 -10.07 -11.92 5.86
CA ASP A 130 -9.88 -11.82 7.32
C ASP A 130 -9.36 -13.12 7.94
N TYR A 131 -8.57 -12.99 9.01
CA TYR A 131 -8.06 -14.11 9.82
C TYR A 131 -7.20 -15.13 9.05
N ASN A 132 -6.51 -14.70 7.99
CA ASN A 132 -5.56 -15.55 7.29
C ASN A 132 -4.21 -15.55 7.99
N THR A 133 -3.54 -16.71 8.02
CA THR A 133 -2.16 -16.88 8.46
C THR A 133 -1.37 -17.56 7.33
N GLY A 134 -0.28 -16.93 6.90
CA GLY A 134 0.45 -17.33 5.69
C GLY A 134 0.47 -16.20 4.67
N ASN A 135 0.88 -16.49 3.44
CA ASN A 135 1.02 -15.50 2.37
C ASN A 135 0.06 -15.75 1.21
N TYR A 136 -0.28 -14.68 0.50
CA TYR A 136 -1.05 -14.71 -0.75
C TYR A 136 -2.45 -15.34 -0.62
N ASN A 137 -3.03 -15.38 0.59
CA ASN A 137 -4.35 -15.96 0.79
C ASN A 137 -5.46 -14.98 0.42
N THR A 138 -6.49 -15.49 -0.26
CA THR A 138 -7.75 -14.77 -0.44
C THR A 138 -8.88 -15.54 0.24
N GLY A 139 -9.58 -14.93 1.19
CA GLY A 139 -10.71 -15.54 1.90
C GLY A 139 -10.62 -15.39 3.42
N PHE A 140 -11.14 -16.39 4.13
CA PHE A 140 -11.24 -16.38 5.60
C PHE A 140 -10.63 -17.64 6.20
N PHE A 141 -9.89 -17.49 7.29
CA PHE A 141 -9.35 -18.62 8.07
C PHE A 141 -8.40 -19.56 7.29
N ASN A 142 -7.67 -19.04 6.30
CA ASN A 142 -6.63 -19.82 5.64
C ASN A 142 -5.37 -19.87 6.53
N THR A 143 -4.69 -21.01 6.53
CA THR A 143 -3.50 -21.27 7.37
C THR A 143 -2.31 -21.83 6.59
N VAL A 144 -2.48 -21.97 5.27
CA VAL A 144 -1.50 -22.52 4.34
C VAL A 144 -1.41 -21.53 3.19
N ASP A 145 -0.19 -21.26 2.72
CA ASP A 145 0.05 -20.34 1.62
C ASP A 145 -0.68 -20.79 0.34
N SER A 146 -1.29 -19.83 -0.37
CA SER A 146 -1.93 -20.11 -1.64
C SER A 146 -0.90 -20.61 -2.65
N LYS A 147 -1.19 -21.74 -3.28
CA LYS A 147 -0.38 -22.22 -4.40
C LYS A 147 -0.53 -21.30 -5.61
N LEU A 148 0.57 -21.11 -6.34
CA LEU A 148 0.51 -20.52 -7.67
C LEU A 148 -0.44 -21.32 -8.57
N ILE A 149 -1.37 -20.62 -9.22
CA ILE A 149 -2.28 -21.20 -10.21
C ILE A 149 -1.77 -20.83 -11.60
N MET A 150 -1.59 -21.83 -12.45
CA MET A 150 -1.23 -21.65 -13.84
C MET A 150 -2.13 -22.53 -14.71
N PHE A 151 -2.66 -21.97 -15.80
CA PHE A 151 -3.67 -22.61 -16.65
C PHE A 151 -4.84 -23.22 -15.85
N ASN A 152 -5.39 -22.41 -14.94
CA ASN A 152 -6.53 -22.74 -14.07
C ASN A 152 -6.31 -23.93 -13.12
N LYS A 153 -5.06 -24.38 -12.93
CA LYS A 153 -4.72 -25.50 -12.04
C LYS A 153 -3.58 -25.10 -11.09
N PRO A 154 -3.57 -25.61 -9.85
CA PRO A 154 -2.46 -25.36 -8.94
C PRO A 154 -1.19 -26.03 -9.43
N THR A 155 -0.05 -25.39 -9.20
CA THR A 155 1.29 -25.99 -9.35
C THR A 155 1.96 -26.10 -7.98
N ASN A 156 2.94 -27.00 -7.88
CA ASN A 156 3.82 -27.09 -6.71
C ASN A 156 5.13 -26.30 -6.91
N LYS A 157 5.30 -25.63 -8.05
CA LYS A 157 6.43 -24.73 -8.29
C LYS A 157 6.14 -23.35 -7.70
N GLU A 158 7.15 -22.75 -7.08
CA GLU A 158 7.14 -21.34 -6.72
C GLU A 158 7.42 -20.47 -7.96
N ILE A 159 7.03 -19.19 -7.91
CA ILE A 159 7.17 -18.29 -9.07
C ILE A 159 8.64 -18.07 -9.45
N GLU A 160 9.54 -18.08 -8.46
CA GLU A 160 10.98 -17.92 -8.65
C GLU A 160 11.64 -19.12 -9.35
N ASP A 161 10.99 -20.28 -9.33
CA ASP A 161 11.48 -21.53 -9.94
C ASP A 161 10.93 -21.77 -11.36
N ILE A 162 10.23 -20.79 -11.93
CA ILE A 162 9.63 -20.87 -13.27
C ILE A 162 10.38 -19.93 -14.21
N ASP A 163 11.00 -20.51 -15.24
CA ASP A 163 11.62 -19.77 -16.33
C ASP A 163 10.54 -19.29 -17.32
N PHE A 164 10.10 -18.04 -17.18
CA PHE A 164 9.13 -17.46 -18.09
C PHE A 164 9.79 -16.99 -19.40
N PRO A 165 9.18 -17.27 -20.57
CA PRO A 165 9.57 -16.64 -21.83
C PRO A 165 9.50 -15.11 -21.72
N SER A 166 10.54 -14.41 -22.16
CA SER A 166 10.65 -12.96 -21.97
C SER A 166 9.59 -12.18 -22.76
N PHE A 167 9.15 -12.74 -23.90
CA PHE A 167 8.11 -12.14 -24.73
C PHE A 167 6.74 -12.04 -24.03
N LEU A 168 6.49 -12.77 -22.93
CA LEU A 168 5.26 -12.61 -22.14
C LEU A 168 5.20 -11.24 -21.43
N PHE A 169 6.34 -10.58 -21.24
CA PHE A 169 6.46 -9.27 -20.59
C PHE A 169 6.52 -8.14 -21.64
N PHE A 170 5.46 -8.01 -22.44
CA PHE A 170 5.38 -7.03 -23.52
C PHE A 170 4.59 -5.77 -23.14
N ASP A 171 4.93 -4.66 -23.80
CA ASP A 171 4.25 -3.38 -23.62
C ASP A 171 3.00 -3.26 -24.50
N LEU A 172 1.94 -2.69 -23.94
CA LEU A 172 0.73 -2.32 -24.70
C LEU A 172 0.85 -0.97 -25.41
N THR A 173 1.93 -0.23 -25.17
CA THR A 173 2.16 1.08 -25.76
C THR A 173 3.47 1.05 -26.53
N VAL A 174 3.40 1.38 -27.81
CA VAL A 174 4.57 1.42 -28.68
C VAL A 174 4.80 2.82 -29.20
N TRP A 175 6.06 3.18 -29.44
CA TRP A 175 6.41 4.38 -30.16
C TRP A 175 6.21 4.17 -31.66
N ILE A 176 5.48 5.09 -32.30
CA ILE A 176 5.31 5.14 -33.75
C ILE A 176 6.02 6.39 -34.26
N SER A 177 7.05 6.18 -35.09
CA SER A 177 7.76 7.27 -35.72
C SER A 177 6.91 7.96 -36.79
N SER A 178 7.24 9.20 -37.13
CA SER A 178 6.59 9.95 -38.21
C SER A 178 6.58 9.18 -39.54
N ASP A 179 7.60 8.37 -39.79
CA ASP A 179 7.78 7.66 -41.06
C ASP A 179 6.90 6.41 -41.15
N GLU A 180 6.64 5.78 -40.00
CA GLU A 180 5.78 4.59 -39.88
C GLU A 180 4.30 4.94 -39.70
N ALA A 181 3.99 6.18 -39.29
CA ALA A 181 2.63 6.65 -39.08
C ALA A 181 1.81 6.65 -40.37
N THR A 182 0.60 6.12 -40.30
CA THR A 182 -0.37 6.18 -41.41
C THR A 182 -0.84 7.61 -41.65
N ASP A 183 -1.40 7.90 -42.84
CA ASP A 183 -1.92 9.24 -43.16
C ASP A 183 -3.01 9.72 -42.20
N LYS A 184 -3.78 8.80 -41.63
CA LYS A 184 -4.78 9.11 -40.60
C LYS A 184 -4.09 9.51 -39.30
N GLU A 185 -3.13 8.72 -38.84
CA GLU A 185 -2.37 8.99 -37.62
C GLU A 185 -1.55 10.28 -37.73
N LYS A 186 -0.97 10.57 -38.89
CA LYS A 186 -0.28 11.83 -39.18
C LYS A 186 -1.17 13.05 -39.02
N LYS A 187 -2.47 12.91 -39.32
CA LYS A 187 -3.46 13.98 -39.12
C LYS A 187 -3.90 14.09 -37.66
N GLU A 188 -4.13 12.96 -37.00
CA GLU A 188 -4.61 12.90 -35.61
C GLU A 188 -3.53 13.31 -34.59
N HIS A 189 -2.27 12.94 -34.84
CA HIS A 189 -1.11 13.18 -33.96
C HIS A 189 -0.12 14.18 -34.57
N LYS A 190 -0.64 15.14 -35.34
CA LYS A 190 0.18 16.11 -36.09
C LYS A 190 1.14 16.87 -35.17
N GLN A 191 0.65 17.32 -34.02
CA GLN A 191 1.44 18.13 -33.10
C GLN A 191 2.58 17.31 -32.50
N GLU A 192 2.29 16.10 -32.01
CA GLU A 192 3.28 15.21 -31.43
C GLU A 192 4.36 14.83 -32.44
N ILE A 193 3.97 14.57 -33.69
CA ILE A 193 4.92 14.29 -34.78
C ILE A 193 5.82 15.51 -35.06
N GLU A 194 5.26 16.70 -35.14
CA GLU A 194 6.03 17.94 -35.39
C GLU A 194 7.00 18.26 -34.24
N THR A 195 6.62 17.96 -32.99
CA THR A 195 7.45 18.30 -31.81
C THR A 195 8.42 17.20 -31.39
N CYS A 196 8.05 15.94 -31.58
CA CYS A 196 8.75 14.78 -30.99
C CYS A 196 9.20 13.74 -32.04
N GLY A 197 8.84 13.91 -33.32
CA GLY A 197 9.18 12.97 -34.39
C GLY A 197 8.34 11.68 -34.39
N GLY A 198 7.28 11.62 -33.59
CA GLY A 198 6.42 10.45 -33.44
C GLY A 198 5.45 10.59 -32.27
N PHE A 199 4.72 9.52 -31.98
CA PHE A 199 3.75 9.49 -30.88
C PHE A 199 3.65 8.09 -30.25
N LEU A 200 3.13 8.04 -29.03
CA LEU A 200 2.83 6.78 -28.34
C LEU A 200 1.46 6.27 -28.75
N LYS A 201 1.41 5.03 -29.22
CA LYS A 201 0.17 4.35 -29.62
C LYS A 201 -0.10 3.18 -28.71
N ARG A 202 -1.31 3.14 -28.14
CA ARG A 202 -1.81 1.97 -27.43
C ARG A 202 -2.32 0.93 -28.42
N LEU A 203 -1.85 -0.30 -28.28
CA LEU A 203 -2.25 -1.45 -29.07
C LEU A 203 -3.36 -2.24 -28.37
N GLU A 204 -4.20 -2.89 -29.19
CA GLU A 204 -5.09 -3.94 -28.68
C GLU A 204 -4.27 -5.10 -28.11
N TYR A 205 -4.72 -5.67 -26.99
CA TYR A 205 -3.96 -6.66 -26.22
C TYR A 205 -3.42 -7.81 -27.09
N LYS A 206 -4.30 -8.47 -27.86
CA LYS A 206 -3.91 -9.61 -28.73
C LYS A 206 -2.97 -9.20 -29.86
N LYS A 207 -3.04 -7.95 -30.34
CA LYS A 207 -2.11 -7.44 -31.36
C LYS A 207 -0.72 -7.21 -30.79
N ALA A 208 -0.64 -6.64 -29.59
CA ALA A 208 0.64 -6.48 -28.89
C ALA A 208 1.27 -7.83 -28.55
N PHE A 209 0.46 -8.79 -28.11
CA PHE A 209 0.89 -10.17 -27.86
C PHE A 209 1.46 -10.81 -29.12
N ARG A 210 0.76 -10.69 -30.27
CA ARG A 210 1.24 -11.20 -31.55
C ARG A 210 2.58 -10.59 -31.95
N LEU A 211 2.74 -9.27 -31.81
CA LEU A 211 3.99 -8.58 -32.10
C LEU A 211 5.14 -9.05 -31.20
N ALA A 212 4.86 -9.36 -29.94
CA ALA A 212 5.86 -9.90 -29.03
C ALA A 212 6.27 -11.33 -29.42
N TRP A 213 5.28 -12.19 -29.73
CA TRP A 213 5.49 -13.53 -30.26
C TRP A 213 6.33 -13.53 -31.54
N ASP A 214 5.97 -12.71 -32.54
CA ASP A 214 6.68 -12.65 -33.82
C ASP A 214 8.16 -12.21 -33.69
N LYS A 215 8.49 -11.49 -32.62
CA LYS A 215 9.86 -11.06 -32.31
C LYS A 215 10.63 -12.09 -31.49
N ALA A 216 9.93 -12.98 -30.80
CA ALA A 216 10.53 -13.98 -29.95
C ALA A 216 11.23 -15.05 -30.78
N GLY A 217 12.30 -15.62 -30.22
CA GLY A 217 13.01 -16.72 -30.86
C GLY A 217 12.33 -18.06 -30.60
N LYS A 218 12.59 -19.04 -31.46
CA LYS A 218 12.10 -20.42 -31.31
C LYS A 218 12.28 -20.99 -29.90
N LYS A 219 13.44 -20.76 -29.28
CA LYS A 219 13.71 -21.20 -27.89
C LYS A 219 12.71 -20.62 -26.89
N GLU A 220 12.32 -19.37 -27.03
CA GLU A 220 11.33 -18.76 -26.14
C GLU A 220 9.94 -19.34 -26.38
N HIS A 221 9.60 -19.67 -27.63
CA HIS A 221 8.37 -20.40 -27.94
C HIS A 221 8.36 -21.79 -27.30
N GLU A 222 9.48 -22.53 -27.35
CA GLU A 222 9.61 -23.84 -26.71
C GLU A 222 9.49 -23.74 -25.19
N MET A 223 10.10 -22.74 -24.55
CA MET A 223 9.98 -22.47 -23.11
C MET A 223 8.52 -22.31 -22.67
N LEU A 224 7.65 -21.79 -23.55
CA LEU A 224 6.23 -21.64 -23.24
C LEU A 224 5.56 -22.99 -22.97
N LEU A 225 5.93 -24.03 -23.71
CA LEU A 225 5.39 -25.40 -23.56
C LEU A 225 5.86 -26.08 -22.27
N GLU A 226 6.94 -25.60 -21.67
CA GLU A 226 7.51 -26.10 -20.42
C GLU A 226 6.86 -25.49 -19.16
N LEU A 227 5.96 -24.51 -19.35
CA LEU A 227 5.26 -23.88 -18.24
C LEU A 227 4.36 -24.89 -17.49
N PRO A 228 4.28 -24.81 -16.15
CA PRO A 228 3.42 -25.68 -15.36
C PRO A 228 1.97 -25.69 -15.84
N ASN A 229 1.39 -26.88 -15.95
CA ASN A 229 0.01 -27.08 -16.37
C ASN A 229 -0.32 -26.55 -17.78
N TRP A 230 0.67 -26.35 -18.66
CA TRP A 230 0.49 -25.84 -20.03
C TRP A 230 -0.82 -26.30 -20.70
N ASP A 231 -1.55 -25.33 -21.24
CA ASP A 231 -2.83 -25.54 -21.93
C ASP A 231 -2.94 -24.55 -23.11
N ASN A 232 -2.79 -25.08 -24.32
CA ASN A 232 -2.77 -24.29 -25.56
C ASN A 232 -4.11 -23.58 -25.81
N GLU A 233 -5.26 -24.15 -25.42
CA GLU A 233 -6.56 -23.53 -25.64
C GLU A 233 -6.76 -22.32 -24.73
N ILE A 234 -6.39 -22.42 -23.45
CA ILE A 234 -6.40 -21.28 -22.53
C ILE A 234 -5.42 -20.21 -23.02
N PHE A 235 -4.21 -20.61 -23.46
CA PHE A 235 -3.25 -19.66 -24.01
C PHE A 235 -3.83 -18.92 -25.22
N LYS A 236 -4.42 -19.65 -26.16
CA LYS A 236 -5.04 -19.11 -27.38
C LYS A 236 -6.24 -18.20 -27.08
N GLU A 237 -7.03 -18.50 -26.04
CA GLU A 237 -8.10 -17.63 -25.59
C GLU A 237 -7.54 -16.26 -25.18
N ILE A 238 -6.45 -16.24 -24.42
CA ILE A 238 -5.78 -15.02 -23.92
C ILE A 238 -5.04 -14.29 -25.04
N SER A 239 -4.12 -14.97 -25.73
CA SER A 239 -3.19 -14.37 -26.69
C SER A 239 -3.78 -14.21 -28.09
N GLY A 240 -4.71 -15.08 -28.48
CA GLY A 240 -5.17 -15.24 -29.87
C GLY A 240 -4.25 -16.08 -30.75
N ILE A 241 -3.23 -16.72 -30.17
CA ILE A 241 -2.19 -17.47 -30.89
C ILE A 241 -2.35 -18.96 -30.59
N ASP A 242 -2.30 -19.78 -31.64
CA ASP A 242 -2.25 -21.24 -31.52
C ASP A 242 -0.77 -21.66 -31.43
N ALA A 243 -0.22 -21.67 -30.22
CA ALA A 243 1.21 -21.81 -30.00
C ALA A 243 1.73 -23.15 -30.51
N GLU A 244 1.02 -24.25 -30.21
CA GLU A 244 1.40 -25.59 -30.67
C GLU A 244 1.41 -25.69 -32.20
N ALA A 245 0.40 -25.13 -32.86
CA ALA A 245 0.31 -25.16 -34.32
C ALA A 245 1.36 -24.28 -35.01
N GLU A 246 1.84 -23.22 -34.37
CA GLU A 246 2.87 -22.34 -34.91
C GLU A 246 4.28 -22.87 -34.65
N ILE A 247 4.56 -23.35 -33.44
CA ILE A 247 5.84 -23.98 -33.10
C ILE A 247 6.09 -25.20 -34.01
N ALA A 248 5.07 -26.01 -34.26
CA ALA A 248 5.18 -27.15 -35.18
C ALA A 248 5.60 -26.75 -36.60
N LYS A 249 5.27 -25.53 -37.06
CA LYS A 249 5.71 -25.01 -38.37
C LYS A 249 7.15 -24.53 -38.35
N GLU A 250 7.68 -24.14 -37.20
CA GLU A 250 9.09 -23.73 -37.01
C GLU A 250 10.04 -24.94 -36.91
N GLU A 251 9.50 -26.15 -36.78
CA GLU A 251 10.25 -27.41 -36.80
C GLU A 251 10.36 -28.04 -38.20
N MET A 252 9.60 -27.54 -39.17
CA MET A 252 9.58 -28.00 -40.57
C MET A 252 10.55 -27.21 -41.46
#